data_AF-A0A2V9XI34-F1
#
_entry.id   AF-A0A2V9XI34-F1
#
_cell.length_a   1.000
_cell.length_b   1.000
_cell.length_c   1.000
_cell.angle_alpha   90.00
_cell.angle_beta   90.00
_cell.angle_gamma   90.00
#
_symmetry.space_group_name_H-M   'P 1'
#
loop_
_entity.id
_entity.type
_entity.pdbx_description
1 polymer ?
#
loop_
_entity_poly.entity_id
_entity_poly.type
_entity_poly.pdbx_seq_one_letter_code
_entity_poly.pdbx_strand_id
1 'polypeptide(L)'
;MKLIEQFPAPVYAAIYGYCMGGGLDLALACHRRIASPHAVFGHRGAALGLITGWGRYAASATTDWEDAGLQMFVAAEKLDATEALQVGLVDAVADDPVAEAVRRITFSPSEREMPAPV
;
A
#
# COMPACT_ATOMS: atom_id res chain seq x y z
N MET A 1 -6.35 -10.49 -4.17
CA MET A 1 -5.57 -10.76 -5.40
C MET A 1 -4.55 -11.83 -5.08
N LYS A 2 -5.05 -13.07 -5.02
CA LYS A 2 -4.39 -14.18 -4.31
C LYS A 2 -3.00 -14.54 -4.83
N LEU A 3 -2.76 -14.39 -6.14
CA LEU A 3 -1.46 -14.73 -6.73
C LEU A 3 -0.31 -13.90 -6.16
N ILE A 4 -0.55 -12.62 -5.89
CA ILE A 4 0.46 -11.72 -5.33
C ILE A 4 0.59 -11.94 -3.82
N GLU A 5 -0.54 -12.03 -3.12
CA GLU A 5 -0.63 -12.25 -1.67
C GLU A 5 0.00 -13.58 -1.23
N GLN A 6 -0.03 -14.59 -2.10
CA GLN A 6 0.50 -15.94 -1.83
C GLN A 6 1.79 -16.21 -2.60
N PHE A 7 2.41 -15.15 -3.16
CA PHE A 7 3.65 -15.33 -3.92
C PHE A 7 4.75 -15.86 -2.98
N PRO A 8 5.53 -16.88 -3.39
CA PRO A 8 6.49 -17.56 -2.50
C PRO A 8 7.74 -16.71 -2.17
N ALA A 9 7.76 -15.44 -2.55
CA ALA A 9 8.81 -14.49 -2.26
C ALA A 9 8.21 -13.11 -1.93
N PRO A 10 8.94 -12.24 -1.22
CA PRO A 10 8.49 -10.87 -0.96
C PRO A 10 8.20 -10.11 -2.26
N VAL A 11 7.09 -9.38 -2.25
CA VAL A 11 6.64 -8.57 -3.39
C VAL A 11 6.58 -7.13 -2.93
N TYR A 12 7.30 -6.26 -3.63
CA TYR A 12 7.39 -4.83 -3.32
C TYR A 12 6.57 -4.03 -4.34
N ALA A 13 5.70 -3.16 -3.85
CA ALA A 13 5.11 -2.10 -4.65
C ALA A 13 6.03 -0.87 -4.59
N ALA A 14 6.62 -0.49 -5.72
CA ALA A 14 7.29 0.79 -5.90
C ALA A 14 6.29 1.79 -6.51
N ILE A 15 5.94 2.84 -5.77
CA ILE A 15 4.76 3.66 -6.05
C ILE A 15 5.20 5.09 -6.38
N TYR A 16 4.86 5.54 -7.58
CA TYR A 16 5.08 6.91 -8.04
C TYR A 16 3.76 7.61 -8.31
N GLY A 17 3.59 8.80 -7.75
CA GLY A 17 2.39 9.61 -7.98
C GLY A 17 1.11 8.95 -7.46
N TYR A 18 0.03 9.01 -8.25
CA TYR A 18 -1.29 8.58 -7.82
C TYR A 18 -1.43 7.05 -7.74
N CYS A 19 -1.67 6.55 -6.53
CA CYS A 19 -2.01 5.16 -6.23
C CYS A 19 -3.47 5.10 -5.75
N MET A 20 -4.38 4.97 -6.71
CA MET A 20 -5.82 5.15 -6.48
C MET A 20 -6.62 3.91 -6.86
N GLY A 21 -7.71 3.66 -6.13
CA GLY A 21 -8.66 2.61 -6.48
C GLY A 21 -8.02 1.23 -6.60
N GLY A 22 -8.20 0.56 -7.74
CA GLY A 22 -7.58 -0.74 -8.01
C GLY A 22 -6.04 -0.74 -7.96
N GLY A 23 -5.40 0.42 -8.21
CA GLY A 23 -3.95 0.57 -8.01
C GLY A 23 -3.56 0.51 -6.52
N LEU A 24 -4.39 1.11 -5.65
CA LEU A 24 -4.22 1.02 -4.20
C LEU A 24 -4.49 -0.40 -3.71
N ASP A 25 -5.54 -1.07 -4.21
CA ASP A 25 -5.75 -2.48 -3.92
C ASP A 25 -4.50 -3.28 -4.29
N LEU A 26 -4.00 -3.16 -5.53
CA LEU A 26 -2.79 -3.84 -5.99
C LEU A 26 -1.62 -3.64 -5.04
N ALA A 27 -1.34 -2.39 -4.65
CA ALA A 27 -0.30 -2.08 -3.67
C ALA A 27 -0.53 -2.79 -2.33
N LEU A 28 -1.78 -2.85 -1.85
CA LEU A 28 -2.15 -3.55 -0.61
C LEU A 28 -2.06 -5.08 -0.71
N ALA A 29 -2.05 -5.69 -1.91
CA ALA A 29 -1.70 -7.12 -2.05
C ALA A 29 -0.21 -7.37 -1.93
N CYS A 30 0.62 -6.38 -2.25
CA CYS A 30 2.06 -6.52 -2.13
C CYS A 30 2.44 -6.59 -0.64
N HIS A 31 3.44 -7.41 -0.34
CA HIS A 31 3.96 -7.61 1.00
C HIS A 31 4.59 -6.32 1.58
N ARG A 32 5.21 -5.51 0.72
CA ARG A 32 5.90 -4.28 1.06
C ARG A 32 5.54 -3.16 0.09
N ARG A 33 5.56 -1.92 0.54
CA ARG A 33 5.17 -0.72 -0.22
C ARG A 33 6.17 0.40 0.03
N ILE A 34 6.71 0.97 -1.03
CA ILE A 34 7.66 2.08 -1.01
C ILE A 34 7.14 3.18 -1.92
N ALA A 35 7.07 4.40 -1.41
CA ALA A 35 6.43 5.52 -2.09
C ALA A 35 7.42 6.63 -2.47
N SER A 36 7.17 7.30 -3.59
CA SER A 36 7.84 8.58 -3.89
C SER A 36 7.32 9.69 -2.96
N PRO A 37 8.05 10.78 -2.69
CA PRO A 37 7.56 11.89 -1.87
C PRO A 37 6.29 12.56 -2.41
N HIS A 38 6.03 12.43 -3.71
CA HIS A 38 4.84 12.97 -4.38
C HIS A 38 3.74 11.93 -4.58
N ALA A 39 3.85 10.76 -3.93
CA ALA A 39 2.81 9.75 -4.01
C ALA A 39 1.54 10.22 -3.29
N VAL A 40 0.40 9.84 -3.85
CA VAL A 40 -0.92 10.19 -3.31
C VAL A 40 -1.81 8.95 -3.34
N PHE A 41 -2.43 8.63 -2.22
CA PHE A 41 -3.21 7.42 -2.00
C PHE A 41 -4.69 7.76 -1.78
N GLY A 42 -5.58 6.87 -2.20
CA GLY A 42 -6.99 7.00 -1.84
C GLY A 42 -7.96 6.17 -2.67
N HIS A 43 -9.20 6.11 -2.17
CA HIS A 43 -10.27 5.34 -2.78
C HIS A 43 -11.50 6.22 -3.06
N ARG A 44 -11.49 6.92 -4.20
CA ARG A 44 -12.46 7.97 -4.53
C ARG A 44 -13.84 7.49 -4.99
N GLY A 45 -14.16 6.20 -4.80
CA GLY A 45 -15.45 5.65 -5.20
C GLY A 45 -16.62 6.31 -4.50
N ALA A 46 -16.52 6.52 -3.18
CA ALA A 46 -17.60 7.10 -2.40
C ALA A 46 -17.98 8.51 -2.89
N ALA A 47 -17.00 9.32 -3.32
CA ALA A 47 -17.25 10.63 -3.95
C ALA A 47 -18.00 10.54 -5.30
N LEU A 48 -18.00 9.37 -5.94
CA LEU A 48 -18.71 9.10 -7.20
C LEU A 48 -20.00 8.29 -6.98
N GLY A 49 -20.39 8.01 -5.74
CA GLY A 49 -21.52 7.12 -5.43
C GLY A 49 -21.25 5.65 -5.79
N LEU A 50 -19.98 5.26 -5.89
CA LEU A 50 -19.55 3.92 -6.25
C LEU A 50 -18.87 3.24 -5.06
N ILE A 51 -19.19 1.96 -4.85
CA ILE A 51 -18.31 1.10 -4.06
C ILE A 51 -17.22 0.63 -5.00
N THR A 52 -16.01 1.10 -4.74
CA THR A 52 -14.82 0.72 -5.49
C THR A 52 -13.89 0.01 -4.54
N GLY A 53 -13.16 -0.98 -5.04
CA GLY A 53 -12.17 -1.74 -4.27
C GLY A 53 -12.46 -3.22 -4.36
N TRP A 54 -11.43 -4.03 -4.58
CA TRP A 54 -11.53 -5.49 -4.65
C TRP A 54 -11.58 -6.14 -3.26
N GLY A 55 -12.21 -5.45 -2.29
CA GLY A 55 -12.36 -5.90 -0.91
C GLY A 55 -11.05 -6.00 -0.13
N ARG A 56 -9.92 -5.47 -0.65
CA ARG A 56 -8.62 -5.64 0.01
C ARG A 56 -8.54 -4.93 1.35
N TYR A 57 -9.05 -3.70 1.42
CA TYR A 57 -9.11 -2.97 2.69
C TYR A 57 -9.90 -3.71 3.76
N ALA A 58 -11.08 -4.25 3.41
CA ALA A 58 -11.89 -5.03 4.34
C ALA A 58 -11.18 -6.32 4.80
N ALA A 59 -10.31 -6.90 3.97
CA ALA A 59 -9.49 -8.05 4.33
C ALA A 59 -8.23 -7.68 5.13
N SER A 60 -7.72 -6.44 5.00
CA SER A 60 -6.52 -5.93 5.66
C SER A 60 -6.83 -5.03 6.86
N ALA A 61 -8.06 -5.04 7.38
CA ALA A 61 -8.51 -4.26 8.53
C ALA A 61 -7.92 -4.80 9.85
N THR A 62 -6.61 -5.09 9.83
CA THR A 62 -5.79 -5.39 10.99
C THR A 62 -5.23 -4.05 11.49
N THR A 63 -5.99 -3.42 12.40
CA THR A 63 -5.65 -2.50 13.51
C THR A 63 -4.83 -1.23 13.27
N ASP A 64 -3.81 -1.20 12.41
CA ASP A 64 -2.80 -0.11 12.48
C ASP A 64 -3.17 1.16 11.69
N TRP A 65 -4.16 1.08 10.78
CA TRP A 65 -4.56 2.22 9.93
C TRP A 65 -6.07 2.34 9.70
N GLU A 66 -6.90 1.76 10.56
CA GLU A 66 -8.37 1.76 10.40
C GLU A 66 -8.94 3.18 10.24
N ASP A 67 -8.47 4.15 11.04
CA ASP A 67 -8.90 5.55 10.94
C ASP A 67 -8.56 6.16 9.58
N ALA A 68 -7.33 5.93 9.09
CA ALA A 68 -6.91 6.37 7.77
C ALA A 68 -7.72 5.69 6.64
N GLY A 69 -8.11 4.44 6.85
CA GLY A 69 -8.97 3.73 5.93
C GLY A 69 -10.39 4.28 5.89
N LEU A 70 -10.97 4.69 7.03
CA LEU A 70 -12.25 5.42 7.04
C LEU A 70 -12.15 6.73 6.25
N GLN A 71 -11.04 7.48 6.41
CA GLN A 71 -10.82 8.70 5.62
C GLN A 71 -10.74 8.39 4.11
N MET A 72 -9.95 7.40 3.70
CA MET A 72 -9.76 7.07 2.28
C MET A 72 -10.97 6.45 1.60
N PHE A 73 -11.67 5.55 2.28
CA PHE A 73 -12.72 4.72 1.68
C PHE A 73 -14.12 5.28 1.91
N VAL A 74 -14.39 5.86 3.08
CA VAL A 74 -15.71 6.40 3.43
C VAL A 74 -15.78 7.89 3.12
N ALA A 75 -14.83 8.69 3.62
CA ALA A 75 -14.80 10.13 3.35
C ALA A 75 -14.26 10.48 1.95
N ALA A 76 -13.72 9.49 1.22
CA ALA A 76 -13.06 9.68 -0.07
C ALA A 76 -11.91 10.70 -0.03
N GLU A 77 -11.25 10.83 1.11
CA GLU A 77 -10.08 11.68 1.26
C GLU A 77 -8.83 11.04 0.62
N LYS A 78 -7.83 11.88 0.39
CA LYS A 78 -6.52 11.45 -0.11
C LYS A 78 -5.51 11.53 1.00
N LEU A 79 -4.56 10.60 1.01
CA LEU A 79 -3.38 10.66 1.86
C LEU A 79 -2.17 10.98 0.99
N ASP A 80 -1.32 11.88 1.45
CA ASP A 80 0.01 12.07 0.88
C ASP A 80 1.00 11.01 1.36
N ALA A 81 2.21 11.01 0.80
CA ALA A 81 3.24 10.03 1.14
C ALA A 81 3.69 10.09 2.60
N THR A 82 3.66 11.27 3.22
CA THR A 82 4.06 11.45 4.62
C THR A 82 3.01 10.85 5.55
N GLU A 83 1.74 11.16 5.31
CA GLU A 83 0.61 10.60 6.05
C GLU A 83 0.56 9.09 5.89
N ALA A 84 0.74 8.59 4.66
CA ALA A 84 0.78 7.16 4.36
C ALA A 84 1.90 6.43 5.13
N LEU A 85 3.07 7.06 5.30
CA LEU A 85 4.16 6.49 6.10
C LEU A 85 3.81 6.49 7.58
N GLN A 86 3.24 7.58 8.10
CA GLN A 86 2.87 7.72 9.51
C GLN A 86 1.85 6.67 9.96
N VAL A 87 0.87 6.37 9.10
CA VAL A 87 -0.17 5.37 9.40
C VAL A 87 0.25 3.95 9.03
N GLY A 88 1.47 3.73 8.55
CA GLY A 88 1.94 2.39 8.16
C GLY A 88 1.33 1.84 6.86
N LEU A 89 0.66 2.69 6.07
CA LEU A 89 0.20 2.31 4.73
C LEU A 89 1.39 2.01 3.80
N VAL A 90 2.53 2.67 3.98
CA VAL A 90 3.78 2.38 3.26
C VAL A 90 4.93 2.16 4.25
N ASP A 91 5.88 1.30 3.89
CA ASP A 91 7.06 0.98 4.71
C ASP A 91 8.16 2.04 4.62
N ALA A 92 8.17 2.84 3.54
CA ALA A 92 9.11 3.93 3.35
C ALA A 92 8.71 4.92 2.25
N VAL A 93 9.35 6.08 2.31
CA VAL A 93 9.34 7.11 1.27
C VAL A 93 10.78 7.33 0.78
N ALA A 94 10.98 7.35 -0.53
CA ALA A 94 12.27 7.57 -1.18
C ALA A 94 12.08 8.24 -2.55
N ASP A 95 13.05 9.02 -3.03
CA ASP A 95 12.96 9.66 -4.36
C ASP A 95 12.92 8.63 -5.51
N ASP A 96 13.61 7.49 -5.31
CA ASP A 96 13.58 6.33 -6.19
C ASP A 96 13.09 5.07 -5.43
N PRO A 97 11.76 4.86 -5.35
CA PRO A 97 11.15 3.67 -4.77
C PRO A 97 11.65 2.34 -5.34
N VAL A 98 12.05 2.28 -6.61
CA VAL A 98 12.57 1.05 -7.21
C VAL A 98 13.96 0.76 -6.68
N ALA A 99 14.86 1.74 -6.71
CA ALA A 99 16.21 1.57 -6.16
C ALA A 99 16.15 1.22 -4.67
N GLU A 100 15.26 1.85 -3.91
CA GLU A 100 15.04 1.56 -2.50
C GLU A 100 14.52 0.13 -2.28
N ALA A 101 13.57 -0.34 -3.09
CA ALA A 101 13.09 -1.73 -3.01
C ALA A 101 14.19 -2.74 -3.34
N VAL A 102 14.99 -2.49 -4.39
CA VAL A 102 16.13 -3.34 -4.76
C VAL A 102 17.15 -3.39 -3.63
N ARG A 103 17.45 -2.24 -3.01
CA ARG A 103 18.36 -2.16 -1.86
C ARG A 103 17.87 -3.03 -0.70
N ARG A 104 16.59 -2.93 -0.34
CA ARG A 104 15.97 -3.74 0.73
C ARG A 104 16.04 -5.24 0.48
N ILE A 105 15.62 -5.68 -0.70
CA ILE A 105 15.72 -7.08 -1.14
C ILE A 105 17.18 -7.59 -1.09
N THR A 106 18.12 -6.76 -1.54
CA THR A 106 19.53 -7.15 -1.64
C THR A 106 20.23 -7.20 -0.29
N PHE A 107 19.94 -6.27 0.64
CA PHE A 107 20.78 -6.05 1.81
C PHE A 107 20.14 -6.43 3.15
N SER A 108 18.86 -6.82 3.19
CA SER A 108 18.17 -7.17 4.43
C SER A 108 17.68 -8.64 4.39
N PRO A 109 18.38 -9.58 5.07
CA PRO A 109 17.99 -10.99 5.09
C PRO A 109 16.58 -11.24 5.65
N SER A 110 16.14 -10.44 6.63
CA SER A 110 14.79 -10.52 7.22
C SER A 110 13.69 -10.00 6.29
N GLU A 111 14.05 -9.16 5.31
CA GLU A 111 13.13 -8.68 4.28
C GLU A 111 13.05 -9.62 3.06
N ARG A 112 13.83 -10.72 3.06
CA ARG A 112 13.72 -11.84 2.12
C ARG A 112 12.80 -12.95 2.62
N GLU A 113 12.59 -13.03 3.94
CA GLU A 113 11.61 -13.95 4.53
C GLU A 113 10.19 -13.44 4.27
N MET A 114 9.26 -14.37 4.04
CA MET A 114 7.85 -14.03 3.89
C MET A 114 7.37 -13.33 5.17
N PRO A 115 6.64 -12.20 5.07
CA PRO A 115 5.91 -11.71 6.22
C PRO A 115 4.91 -12.79 6.67
N ALA A 116 4.65 -12.86 7.98
CA ALA A 116 3.61 -13.73 8.50
C ALA A 116 2.31 -13.49 7.73
N PRO A 117 1.56 -14.55 7.37
CA PRO A 117 0.30 -14.38 6.67
C PRO A 117 -0.61 -13.47 7.51
N VAL A 118 -1.14 -12.43 6.87
CA VAL A 118 -2.17 -11.54 7.43
C VAL A 118 -3.51 -12.27 7.46
#